data_AF-A0A565BU10-F1
#
_entry.id   AF-A0A565BU10-F1
#
_cell.length_a   1.000
_cell.length_b   1.000
_cell.length_c   1.000
_cell.angle_alpha   90.00
_cell.angle_beta   90.00
_cell.angle_gamma   90.00
#
_symmetry.space_group_name_H-M   'P 1'
#
loop_
_entity.id
_entity.type
_entity.pdbx_description
1 polymer ?
#
loop_
_entity_poly.entity_id
_entity_poly.type
_entity_poly.pdbx_seq_one_letter_code
_entity_poly.pdbx_strand_id
1 'polypeptide(L)'
;MEALAVNVERGPCAVCIERNKICGQNCEFAAYFPNQVLGEYECANQLFGTPKIMKMMKQAPIEKKQDLANSILKEGVAWTEDPVRGGFGMLRRLMWEIELRKLYLRELKDMIKNEKKKKN
;
A
#
# COMPACT_ATOMS: atom_id res chain seq x y z
N MET A 1 -7.29 21.06 11.84
CA MET A 1 -7.66 20.45 10.55
C MET A 1 -8.33 19.13 10.87
N GLU A 2 -9.66 19.16 10.93
CA GLU A 2 -10.50 18.02 11.24
C GLU A 2 -10.48 17.06 10.05
N ALA A 3 -10.04 15.83 10.29
CA ALA A 3 -10.16 14.77 9.31
C ALA A 3 -11.65 14.49 9.10
N LEU A 4 -12.08 14.53 7.83
CA LEU A 4 -13.42 14.16 7.40
C LEU A 4 -13.76 12.77 7.94
N ALA A 5 -14.56 12.74 9.00
CA ALA A 5 -15.12 11.53 9.57
C ALA A 5 -16.16 11.01 8.57
N VAL A 6 -15.70 10.21 7.61
CA VAL A 6 -16.59 9.33 6.86
C VAL A 6 -17.17 8.36 7.89
N ASN A 7 -18.46 8.51 8.20
CA ASN A 7 -19.21 7.56 9.02
C ASN A 7 -19.31 6.23 8.25
N VAL A 8 -18.27 5.42 8.36
CA VAL A 8 -18.29 4.03 7.98
C VAL A 8 -18.96 3.28 9.12
N GLU A 9 -20.01 2.51 8.83
CA GLU A 9 -20.50 1.48 9.76
C GLU A 9 -19.31 0.71 10.32
N ARG A 10 -19.14 0.72 11.65
CA ARG A 10 -17.97 0.15 12.30
C ARG A 10 -18.07 -1.38 12.31
N GLY A 11 -17.83 -1.98 11.14
CA GLY A 11 -17.65 -3.41 10.98
C GLY A 11 -16.39 -3.91 11.69
N PRO A 12 -16.27 -5.23 11.90
CA PRO A 12 -15.06 -5.81 12.45
C PRO A 12 -13.85 -5.49 11.56
N CYS A 13 -12.69 -5.27 12.18
CA CYS A 13 -11.44 -5.03 11.46
C CYS A 13 -10.93 -6.31 10.82
N ALA A 14 -10.06 -6.22 9.81
CA ALA A 14 -9.60 -7.37 9.05
C ALA A 14 -8.90 -8.43 9.93
N VAL A 15 -8.12 -8.00 10.93
CA VAL A 15 -7.48 -8.91 11.90
C VAL A 15 -8.52 -9.70 12.70
N CYS A 16 -9.59 -9.05 13.15
CA CYS A 16 -10.62 -9.70 13.95
C CYS A 16 -11.46 -10.67 13.11
N ILE A 17 -11.76 -10.31 11.86
CA ILE A 17 -12.44 -11.19 10.90
C ILE A 17 -11.60 -12.45 10.67
N GLU A 18 -10.32 -12.29 10.30
CA GLU A 18 -9.42 -13.40 10.01
C GLU A 18 -9.26 -14.35 11.20
N ARG A 19 -9.23 -13.80 12.42
CA ARG A 19 -9.12 -14.60 13.65
C ARG A 19 -10.44 -15.17 14.15
N ASN A 20 -11.55 -14.86 13.48
CA ASN A 20 -12.92 -15.16 13.92
C ASN A 20 -13.15 -14.71 15.38
N LYS A 21 -12.81 -13.45 15.68
CA LYS A 21 -12.96 -12.81 17.01
C LYS A 21 -13.85 -11.58 16.93
N ILE A 22 -14.54 -11.29 18.04
CA ILE A 22 -15.34 -10.07 18.20
C ILE A 22 -14.40 -8.85 18.18
N CYS A 23 -14.71 -7.86 17.34
CA CYS A 23 -13.97 -6.61 17.26
C CYS A 23 -14.54 -5.58 18.25
N GLY A 24 -13.83 -5.35 19.37
CA GLY A 24 -14.26 -4.40 20.40
C GLY A 24 -14.12 -2.92 20.00
N GLN A 25 -14.77 -2.03 20.78
CA GLN A 25 -14.70 -0.57 20.59
C GLN A 25 -13.25 -0.02 20.62
N ASN A 26 -12.37 -0.65 21.40
CA ASN A 26 -10.97 -0.23 21.57
C ASN A 26 -9.97 -1.20 20.90
N CYS A 27 -10.36 -1.85 19.81
CA CYS A 27 -9.47 -2.75 19.07
C CYS A 27 -8.23 -2.00 18.55
N GLU A 28 -7.04 -2.40 19.00
CA GLU A 28 -5.74 -1.78 18.64
C GLU A 28 -5.42 -1.86 17.14
N PHE A 29 -6.04 -2.80 16.41
CA PHE A 29 -5.81 -3.03 14.99
C PHE A 29 -6.82 -2.33 14.08
N ALA A 30 -7.95 -1.87 14.61
CA ALA A 30 -9.04 -1.34 13.80
C ALA A 30 -8.68 -0.05 13.04
N ALA A 31 -7.80 0.77 13.60
CA ALA A 31 -7.30 1.98 12.94
C ALA A 31 -6.37 1.68 11.75
N TYR A 32 -5.74 0.50 11.73
CA TYR A 32 -4.69 0.16 10.76
C TYR A 32 -5.15 -0.83 9.70
N PHE A 33 -6.07 -1.74 10.06
CA PHE A 33 -6.62 -2.76 9.18
C PHE A 33 -8.15 -2.70 9.19
N PRO A 34 -8.76 -1.60 8.72
CA PRO A 34 -10.21 -1.48 8.67
C PRO A 34 -10.81 -2.52 7.70
N ASN A 35 -12.13 -2.70 7.73
CA ASN A 35 -12.81 -3.74 6.95
C ASN A 35 -12.57 -3.60 5.43
N GLN A 36 -12.43 -2.37 4.95
CA GLN A 36 -12.22 -2.05 3.53
C GLN A 36 -10.95 -2.66 2.94
N VAL A 37 -9.94 -2.95 3.78
CA VAL A 37 -8.67 -3.53 3.33
C VAL A 37 -8.58 -5.04 3.60
N LEU A 38 -9.73 -5.71 3.80
CA LEU A 38 -9.76 -7.14 4.11
C LEU A 38 -9.07 -7.97 3.03
N GLY A 39 -9.27 -7.68 1.75
CA GLY A 39 -8.63 -8.43 0.66
C GLY A 39 -7.11 -8.28 0.65
N GLU A 40 -6.59 -7.08 0.86
CA GLU A 40 -5.14 -6.85 0.99
C GLU A 40 -4.59 -7.49 2.28
N TYR A 41 -5.40 -7.51 3.34
CA TYR A 41 -5.03 -8.19 4.59
C TYR A 41 -4.95 -9.70 4.41
N GLU A 42 -5.86 -10.32 3.64
CA GLU A 42 -5.80 -11.74 3.29
C GLU A 42 -4.52 -12.07 2.53
N CYS A 43 -4.13 -11.26 1.55
CA CYS A 43 -2.85 -11.40 0.84
C CYS A 43 -1.66 -11.31 1.82
N ALA A 44 -1.68 -10.33 2.71
CA ALA A 44 -0.64 -10.17 3.73
C ALA A 44 -0.63 -11.34 4.74
N ASN A 45 -1.78 -11.88 5.09
CA ASN A 45 -1.92 -13.03 5.98
C ASN A 45 -1.35 -14.29 5.34
N GLN A 46 -1.55 -14.51 4.04
CA GLN A 46 -0.92 -15.60 3.31
C GLN A 46 0.62 -15.50 3.33
N LEU A 47 1.16 -14.28 3.20
CA LEU A 47 2.61 -14.05 3.18
C LEU A 47 3.26 -14.11 4.58
N PHE A 48 2.72 -13.38 5.55
CA PHE A 48 3.35 -13.18 6.86
C PHE A 48 2.72 -14.03 7.96
N GLY A 49 1.43 -14.33 7.84
CA GLY A 49 0.59 -14.85 8.92
C GLY A 49 0.18 -13.79 9.92
N THR A 50 -1.10 -13.81 10.30
CA THR A 50 -1.70 -12.90 11.30
C THR A 50 -0.89 -12.81 12.61
N PRO A 51 -0.38 -13.91 13.21
CA PRO A 51 0.44 -13.81 14.42
C PRO A 51 1.69 -12.94 14.25
N LYS A 52 2.35 -13.02 13.08
CA LYS A 52 3.55 -12.22 12.77
C LYS A 52 3.18 -10.76 12.54
N ILE A 53 2.11 -10.50 11.79
CA ILE A 53 1.58 -9.15 11.56
C ILE A 53 1.29 -8.47 12.91
N MET A 54 0.55 -9.15 13.80
CA MET A 54 0.26 -8.63 15.13
C MET A 54 1.53 -8.36 15.95
N LYS A 55 2.53 -9.24 15.89
CA LYS A 55 3.81 -9.05 16.58
C LYS A 55 4.54 -7.81 16.07
N MET A 56 4.65 -7.65 14.74
CA MET A 56 5.30 -6.48 14.12
C MET A 56 4.59 -5.18 14.53
N MET A 57 3.26 -5.15 14.50
CA MET A 57 2.46 -3.99 14.88
C MET A 57 2.59 -3.61 16.36
N LYS A 58 2.80 -4.58 17.25
CA LYS A 58 3.04 -4.33 18.68
C LYS A 58 4.44 -3.79 18.95
N GLN A 59 5.43 -4.22 18.16
CA GLN A 59 6.82 -3.81 18.32
C GLN A 59 7.12 -2.44 17.67
N ALA A 60 6.31 -2.02 16.70
CA ALA A 60 6.50 -0.75 16.01
C ALA A 60 6.16 0.46 16.91
N PRO A 61 6.97 1.54 16.86
CA PRO A 61 6.62 2.83 17.45
C PRO A 61 5.29 3.34 16.89
N ILE A 62 4.50 4.02 17.72
CA ILE A 62 3.15 4.50 17.37
C ILE A 62 3.16 5.31 16.06
N GLU A 63 4.14 6.20 15.91
CA GLU A 63 4.33 7.06 14.74
C GLU A 63 4.55 6.28 13.43
N LYS A 64 5.04 5.04 13.52
CA LYS A 64 5.35 4.18 12.38
C LYS A 64 4.32 3.10 12.13
N LYS A 65 3.30 2.94 12.99
CA LYS A 65 2.30 1.88 12.85
C LYS A 65 1.49 1.99 11.57
N GLN A 66 1.11 3.21 11.17
CA GLN A 66 0.35 3.41 9.93
C GLN A 66 1.19 3.05 8.70
N ASP A 67 2.44 3.50 8.65
CA ASP A 67 3.37 3.19 7.56
C ASP A 67 3.63 1.67 7.50
N LEU A 68 3.87 1.04 8.66
CA LEU A 68 4.06 -0.41 8.76
C LEU A 68 2.83 -1.17 8.25
N ALA A 69 1.62 -0.79 8.67
CA ALA A 69 0.39 -1.43 8.20
C ALA A 69 0.26 -1.33 6.67
N ASN A 70 0.47 -0.13 6.12
CA ASN A 70 0.46 0.08 4.67
C ASN A 70 1.50 -0.77 3.95
N SER A 71 2.72 -0.90 4.49
CA SER A 71 3.78 -1.74 3.95
C SER A 71 3.42 -3.23 3.98
N ILE A 72 2.85 -3.71 5.09
CA ILE A 72 2.40 -5.11 5.23
C ILE A 72 1.37 -5.46 4.14
N LEU A 73 0.37 -4.60 3.95
CA LEU A 73 -0.68 -4.80 2.95
C LEU A 73 -0.09 -4.79 1.52
N LYS A 74 0.76 -3.81 1.20
CA LYS A 74 1.39 -3.69 -0.12
C LYS A 74 2.31 -4.87 -0.44
N GLU A 75 3.09 -5.34 0.52
CA GLU A 75 3.94 -6.52 0.35
C GLU A 75 3.08 -7.77 0.12
N GLY A 76 2.01 -7.95 0.90
CA GLY A 76 1.05 -9.03 0.69
C GLY A 76 0.55 -9.08 -0.75
N VAL A 77 0.00 -7.95 -1.24
CA VAL A 77 -0.49 -7.82 -2.62
C VAL A 77 0.63 -8.11 -3.63
N ALA A 78 1.81 -7.53 -3.45
CA ALA A 78 2.91 -7.69 -4.40
C ALA A 78 3.37 -9.15 -4.53
N TRP A 79 3.42 -9.90 -3.43
CA TRP A 79 3.76 -11.33 -3.43
C TRP A 79 2.64 -12.21 -3.98
N THR A 80 1.37 -11.81 -3.84
CA THR A 80 0.25 -12.49 -4.50
C THR A 80 0.28 -12.26 -6.02
N GLU A 81 0.61 -11.06 -6.48
CA GLU A 81 0.67 -10.71 -7.91
C GLU A 81 1.89 -11.28 -8.64
N ASP A 82 3.07 -11.24 -8.01
CA ASP A 82 4.32 -11.79 -8.54
C ASP A 82 4.95 -12.70 -7.48
N PRO A 83 4.58 -14.00 -7.42
CA PRO A 83 5.11 -14.93 -6.42
C PRO A 83 6.62 -15.19 -6.51
N VAL A 84 7.27 -14.75 -7.60
CA VAL A 84 8.71 -14.93 -7.81
C VAL A 84 9.49 -13.71 -7.30
N ARG A 85 8.99 -12.50 -7.54
CA ARG A 85 9.72 -11.26 -7.25
C ARG A 85 9.07 -10.36 -6.22
N GLY A 86 7.81 -10.57 -5.85
CA GLY A 86 7.06 -9.79 -4.88
C GLY A 86 7.22 -8.29 -5.05
N GLY A 87 7.46 -7.59 -3.93
CA GLY A 87 7.71 -6.14 -3.92
C GLY A 87 8.89 -5.69 -4.78
N PHE A 88 9.92 -6.53 -4.98
CA PHE A 88 11.04 -6.21 -5.86
C PHE A 88 10.63 -6.15 -7.33
N GLY A 89 9.72 -7.04 -7.77
CA GLY A 89 9.14 -7.02 -9.11
C GLY A 89 8.39 -5.72 -9.39
N MET A 90 7.56 -5.30 -8.43
CA MET A 90 6.84 -4.02 -8.47
C MET A 90 7.80 -2.83 -8.54
N LEU A 91 8.80 -2.77 -7.65
CA LEU A 91 9.79 -1.70 -7.64
C LEU A 91 10.50 -1.58 -8.98
N ARG A 92 11.00 -2.69 -9.53
CA ARG A 92 11.72 -2.71 -10.80
C ARG A 92 10.85 -2.23 -11.97
N ARG A 93 9.57 -2.64 -11.99
CA ARG A 93 8.60 -2.18 -12.98
C ARG A 93 8.42 -0.66 -12.90
N LEU A 94 8.15 -0.13 -11.71
CA LEU A 94 7.97 1.31 -11.49
C LEU A 94 9.21 2.12 -11.88
N MET A 95 10.42 1.63 -11.53
CA MET A 95 11.67 2.28 -11.93
C MET A 95 11.82 2.35 -13.45
N TRP A 96 11.56 1.24 -14.15
CA TRP A 96 11.60 1.19 -15.62
C TRP A 96 10.59 2.16 -16.25
N GLU A 97 9.38 2.15 -15.72
CA GLU A 97 8.27 3.01 -16.12
C GLU A 97 8.55 4.51 -15.94
N ILE A 98 9.26 4.88 -14.88
CA ILE A 98 9.73 6.26 -14.66
C ILE A 98 10.77 6.63 -15.71
N GLU A 99 11.74 5.76 -15.99
CA GLU A 99 12.80 6.06 -16.95
C GLU A 99 12.27 6.21 -18.36
N LEU A 100 11.37 5.32 -18.79
CA LEU A 100 10.70 5.40 -20.08
C LEU A 100 9.94 6.73 -20.24
N ARG A 101 9.19 7.15 -19.21
CA ARG A 101 8.45 8.43 -19.24
C ARG A 101 9.39 9.63 -19.27
N LYS A 102 10.53 9.58 -18.57
CA LYS A 102 11.56 10.63 -18.62
C LYS A 102 12.15 10.78 -20.02
N LEU A 103 12.42 9.67 -20.71
CA LEU A 103 12.91 9.67 -22.09
C LEU A 103 11.89 10.30 -23.02
N TYR A 104 10.63 9.86 -22.95
CA TYR A 104 9.55 10.43 -23.76
C TYR A 104 9.37 11.94 -23.55
N LEU A 105 9.37 12.40 -22.29
CA LEU A 105 9.28 13.82 -21.98
C LEU A 105 10.48 14.62 -22.51
N ARG A 106 11.68 14.03 -22.55
CA ARG A 106 12.87 14.69 -23.11
C ARG A 106 12.71 14.90 -24.61
N GLU A 107 12.31 13.85 -25.33
CA GLU A 107 12.08 13.91 -26.78
C GLU A 107 11.03 14.97 -27.14
N LEU A 108 9.88 14.97 -26.44
CA LEU A 108 8.84 15.97 -26.66
C LEU A 108 9.34 17.40 -26.41
N LYS A 109 10.13 17.61 -25.35
CA LYS A 109 10.72 18.94 -25.06
C LYS A 109 11.67 19.39 -26.17
N ASP A 110 12.47 18.48 -26.71
CA ASP A 110 13.38 18.78 -27.81
C ASP A 110 12.61 19.09 -29.12
N MET A 111 11.55 18.34 -29.41
CA MET A 111 10.64 18.62 -30.53
C MET A 111 10.03 20.02 -30.41
N ILE A 112 9.47 20.37 -29.25
CA ILE A 112 8.89 21.70 -29.01
C ILE A 112 9.94 22.81 -29.16
N LYS A 113 11.16 22.59 -28.67
CA LYS A 113 12.27 23.55 -28.80
C LYS A 113 12.63 23.79 -30.26
N ASN A 114 12.69 22.72 -31.07
CA ASN A 114 13.01 22.81 -32.48
C ASN A 114 11.90 23.51 -33.28
N GLU A 115 10.62 23.23 -33.00
CA GLU A 115 9.50 23.93 -33.62
C GLU A 115 9.48 25.43 -33.29
N LYS A 116 9.85 25.82 -32.06
CA LYS A 116 10.02 27.24 -31.70
C LYS A 116 11.15 27.90 -32.47
N LYS A 117 12.28 27.20 -32.67
CA LYS A 117 13.40 27.70 -33.48
C LYS A 117 13.03 27.90 -34.94
N LYS A 118 12.16 27.06 -35.52
CA LYS A 118 11.70 27.21 -36.91
C LYS A 118 10.78 28.41 -37.13
N LYS A 119 10.14 28.91 -36.06
CA LYS A 119 9.20 30.04 -36.10
C LYS A 119 9.85 31.41 -35.82
N ASN A 120 11.09 31.43 -35.34
CA ASN A 120 11.92 32.62 -35.19
C ASN A 120 12.88 32.75 -36.37
#